data_AF-A0A936B8R7-F1
#
_entry.id   AF-A0A936B8R7-F1
#
_cell.length_a   1.000
_cell.length_b   1.000
_cell.length_c   1.000
_cell.angle_alpha   90.00
_cell.angle_beta   90.00
_cell.angle_gamma   90.00
#
_symmetry.space_group_name_H-M   'P 1'
#
loop_
_entity.id
_entity.type
_entity.pdbx_description
1 polymer ?
#
loop_
_entity_poly.entity_id
_entity_poly.type
_entity_poly.pdbx_seq_one_letter_code
_entity_poly.pdbx_strand_id
1 'polypeptide(L)'
;MATKKVPQLQRRVVTVSLPQEYDGFEFDLWVNAPTKSWEALQARPVGDEEIAAELAPVLLDEATEEEVQGARAAVVARNEAHIQKALRSLIIAHNGWLNFDGEPFPDAQDDLFYEEIPTELMVCMLAAAQEAQKKLGRSMMKTRRR
;
A
#
# COMPACT_ATOMS: atom_id res chain seq x y z
N MET A 1 26.16 15.82 29.21
CA MET A 1 25.11 14.77 29.32
C MET A 1 25.18 13.91 28.07
N ALA A 2 25.46 12.62 28.17
CA ALA A 2 25.52 11.74 27.00
C ALA A 2 24.10 11.30 26.60
N THR A 3 23.67 11.65 25.38
CA THR A 3 22.40 11.15 24.82
C THR A 3 22.51 9.64 24.61
N LYS A 4 21.71 8.88 25.36
CA LYS A 4 21.62 7.42 25.23
C LYS A 4 21.09 7.09 23.83
N LYS A 5 21.93 6.57 22.93
CA LYS A 5 21.51 6.13 21.59
C LYS A 5 20.46 5.03 21.74
N VAL A 6 19.25 5.29 21.26
CA VAL A 6 18.22 4.27 21.16
C VAL A 6 18.62 3.31 20.03
N PRO A 7 18.60 1.97 20.25
CA PRO A 7 18.87 1.01 19.19
C PRO A 7 17.90 1.21 18.03
N GLN A 8 18.41 1.49 16.84
CA GLN A 8 17.59 1.52 15.63
C GLN A 8 17.53 0.11 15.05
N LEU A 9 16.31 -0.40 14.84
CA LEU A 9 16.10 -1.65 14.13
C LEU A 9 16.54 -1.46 12.67
N GLN A 10 17.39 -2.34 12.17
CA GLN A 10 17.79 -2.31 10.76
C GLN A 10 16.60 -2.60 9.85
N ARG A 11 16.55 -1.89 8.71
CA ARG A 11 15.59 -2.16 7.64
C ARG A 11 15.77 -3.60 7.14
N ARG A 12 14.69 -4.36 7.10
CA ARG A 12 14.65 -5.72 6.53
C ARG A 12 13.87 -5.66 5.23
N VAL A 13 14.54 -5.98 4.14
CA VAL A 13 13.95 -6.08 2.81
C VAL A 13 13.92 -7.55 2.43
N VAL A 14 12.81 -8.00 1.83
CA VAL A 14 12.69 -9.33 1.25
C VAL A 14 12.16 -9.21 -0.17
N THR A 15 12.69 -10.03 -1.07
CA THR A 15 12.12 -10.18 -2.41
C THR A 15 10.89 -11.07 -2.32
N VAL A 16 9.79 -10.64 -2.94
CA VAL A 16 8.50 -11.31 -2.96
C VAL A 16 8.14 -11.62 -4.41
N SER A 17 7.92 -12.89 -4.70
CA SER A 17 7.43 -13.35 -6.00
C SER A 17 5.90 -13.37 -6.01
N LEU A 18 5.30 -13.00 -7.14
CA LEU A 18 3.85 -13.02 -7.35
C LEU A 18 3.32 -14.44 -7.66
N PRO A 19 1.98 -14.64 -7.64
CA PRO A 19 1.35 -15.88 -8.06
C PRO A 19 1.67 -16.30 -9.50
N GLN A 20 1.31 -17.53 -9.87
CA GLN A 20 1.65 -18.14 -11.16
C GLN A 20 1.14 -17.35 -12.37
N GLU A 21 0.02 -16.63 -12.22
CA GLU A 21 -0.55 -15.76 -13.24
C GLU A 21 0.38 -14.61 -13.64
N TYR A 22 1.33 -14.26 -12.76
CA TYR A 22 2.35 -13.24 -12.96
C TYR A 22 3.74 -13.85 -12.75
N ASP A 23 3.99 -15.02 -13.35
CA ASP A 23 5.28 -15.70 -13.24
C ASP A 23 6.43 -14.78 -13.67
N GLY A 24 7.52 -14.82 -12.91
CA GLY A 24 8.67 -13.93 -13.11
C GLY A 24 8.52 -12.51 -12.55
N PHE A 25 7.36 -12.12 -12.04
CA PHE A 25 7.19 -10.81 -11.40
C PHE A 25 7.63 -10.88 -9.95
N GLU A 26 8.68 -10.13 -9.62
CA GLU A 26 9.22 -10.01 -8.27
C GLU A 26 9.39 -8.55 -7.85
N PHE A 27 9.23 -8.30 -6.55
CA PHE A 27 9.46 -6.98 -5.97
C PHE A 27 10.10 -7.05 -4.58
N ASP A 28 10.87 -6.02 -4.25
CA ASP A 28 11.53 -5.87 -2.96
C ASP A 28 10.61 -5.16 -1.98
N LEU A 29 10.36 -5.78 -0.84
CA LEU A 29 9.41 -5.32 0.18
C LEU A 29 10.09 -5.05 1.52
N TRP A 30 9.85 -3.88 2.10
CA TRP A 30 10.26 -3.54 3.46
C TRP A 30 9.33 -4.15 4.52
N VAL A 31 9.66 -5.37 4.97
CA VAL A 31 8.77 -6.16 5.84
C VAL A 31 8.65 -5.67 7.29
N ASN A 32 9.65 -4.95 7.81
CA ASN A 32 9.61 -4.39 9.17
C ASN A 32 9.38 -2.87 9.19
N ALA A 33 8.64 -2.35 8.21
CA ALA A 33 8.23 -0.95 8.17
C ALA A 33 7.36 -0.56 9.39
N PRO A 34 7.27 0.75 9.71
CA PRO A 34 6.42 1.23 10.80
C PRO A 34 4.97 0.78 10.65
N THR A 35 4.31 0.44 11.77
CA THR A 35 2.94 -0.08 11.80
C THR A 35 1.96 0.80 11.03
N LYS A 36 2.10 2.14 11.12
CA LYS A 36 1.27 3.09 10.38
C LYS A 36 1.24 2.85 8.86
N SER A 37 2.36 2.42 8.27
CA SER A 37 2.45 2.11 6.84
C SER A 37 1.63 0.87 6.49
N TRP A 38 1.58 -0.11 7.40
CA TRP A 38 0.79 -1.33 7.23
C TRP A 38 -0.68 -1.11 7.54
N GLU A 39 -1.00 -0.31 8.57
CA GLU A 39 -2.36 0.09 8.91
C GLU A 39 -3.02 0.82 7.74
N ALA A 40 -2.27 1.69 7.05
CA ALA A 40 -2.74 2.35 5.84
C ALA A 40 -3.15 1.38 4.72
N LEU A 41 -2.49 0.23 4.58
CA LEU A 41 -2.88 -0.81 3.61
C LEU A 41 -4.04 -1.68 4.06
N GLN A 42 -4.25 -1.78 5.38
CA GLN A 42 -5.33 -2.55 5.98
C GLN A 42 -6.59 -1.71 6.18
N ALA A 43 -6.47 -0.38 6.04
CA ALA A 43 -7.60 0.51 5.99
C ALA A 43 -8.56 -0.01 4.93
N ARG A 44 -9.77 -0.37 5.37
CA ARG A 44 -10.83 -0.80 4.46
C ARG A 44 -11.02 0.34 3.45
N PRO A 45 -11.30 0.06 2.16
CA PRO A 45 -11.77 1.11 1.27
C PRO A 45 -12.91 1.85 1.95
N VAL A 46 -12.86 3.18 1.92
CA VAL A 46 -13.83 4.06 2.61
C VAL A 46 -15.22 3.56 2.26
N GLY A 47 -15.93 3.04 3.26
CA GLY A 47 -17.25 2.46 3.04
C GLY A 47 -18.25 3.56 2.70
N ASP A 48 -19.35 3.22 2.03
CA ASP A 48 -20.39 4.20 1.70
C ASP A 48 -20.92 4.94 2.95
N GLU A 49 -20.90 4.30 4.13
CA GLU A 49 -21.25 4.93 5.41
C GLU A 49 -20.24 5.99 5.86
N GLU A 50 -18.95 5.77 5.65
CA GLU A 50 -17.88 6.70 6.02
C GLU A 50 -17.79 7.85 5.03
N ILE A 51 -17.97 7.55 3.73
CA ILE A 51 -18.19 8.56 2.70
C ILE A 51 -19.42 9.40 3.08
N ALA A 52 -20.55 8.79 3.41
CA ALA A 52 -21.76 9.51 3.81
C ALA A 52 -21.55 10.33 5.08
N ALA A 53 -20.77 9.87 6.05
CA ALA A 53 -20.43 10.62 7.25
C ALA A 53 -19.57 11.85 6.95
N GLU A 54 -18.61 11.75 6.03
CA GLU A 54 -17.81 12.89 5.57
C GLU A 54 -18.60 13.87 4.70
N LEU A 55 -19.55 13.36 3.90
CA LEU A 55 -20.43 14.16 3.07
C LEU A 55 -21.62 14.73 3.83
N ALA A 56 -21.89 14.26 5.05
CA ALA A 56 -22.98 14.75 5.90
C ALA A 56 -23.06 16.28 5.99
N PRO A 57 -21.96 17.05 6.20
CA PRO A 57 -22.02 18.51 6.17
C PRO A 57 -22.43 19.09 4.81
N VAL A 58 -21.99 18.50 3.70
CA VAL A 58 -22.36 18.95 2.33
C VAL A 58 -23.84 18.68 2.05
N LEU A 59 -24.37 17.54 2.54
CA LEU A 59 -25.76 17.15 2.36
C LEU A 59 -26.77 18.01 3.14
N LEU A 60 -26.31 18.77 4.15
CA LEU A 60 -27.17 19.64 4.95
C LEU A 60 -27.46 20.99 4.27
N ASP A 61 -26.68 21.39 3.26
CA ASP A 61 -26.69 22.74 2.68
C ASP A 61 -27.38 22.84 1.30
N GLU A 62 -28.41 22.03 1.04
CA GLU A 62 -29.10 21.98 -0.29
C GLU A 62 -28.15 21.73 -1.48
N ALA A 63 -27.05 21.00 -1.25
CA ALA A 63 -26.06 20.70 -2.29
C ALA A 63 -26.69 19.97 -3.49
N THR A 64 -26.23 20.35 -4.68
CA THR A 64 -26.59 19.70 -5.94
C THR A 64 -26.00 18.29 -6.02
N GLU A 65 -26.60 17.44 -6.86
CA GLU A 65 -26.08 16.08 -7.11
C GLU A 65 -24.64 16.12 -7.63
N GLU A 66 -24.29 17.11 -8.45
CA GLU A 66 -22.94 17.30 -8.97
C GLU A 66 -21.93 17.61 -7.84
N GLU A 67 -22.29 18.45 -6.88
CA GLU A 67 -21.45 18.75 -5.70
C GLU A 67 -21.26 17.52 -4.81
N VAL A 68 -22.31 16.73 -4.60
CA VAL A 68 -22.24 15.48 -3.83
C VAL A 68 -21.33 14.44 -4.52
N GLN A 69 -21.46 14.27 -5.84
CA GLN A 69 -20.59 13.36 -6.60
C GLN A 69 -19.14 13.84 -6.62
N GLY A 70 -18.91 15.15 -6.78
CA GLY A 70 -17.57 15.74 -6.72
C GLY A 70 -16.90 15.52 -5.36
N ALA A 71 -17.64 15.75 -4.28
CA ALA A 71 -17.14 15.51 -2.93
C ALA A 71 -16.88 14.02 -2.66
N ARG A 72 -17.75 13.12 -3.14
CA ARG A 72 -17.52 11.66 -3.06
C ARG A 72 -16.23 11.27 -3.78
N ALA A 73 -16.05 11.72 -5.01
CA ALA A 73 -14.84 11.46 -5.79
C ALA A 73 -13.57 11.97 -5.08
N ALA A 74 -13.64 13.13 -4.44
CA ALA A 74 -12.52 13.68 -3.66
C ALA A 74 -12.16 12.83 -2.44
N VAL A 75 -13.14 12.29 -1.72
CA VAL A 75 -12.91 11.37 -0.58
C VAL A 75 -12.22 10.10 -1.05
N VAL A 76 -12.70 9.51 -2.15
CA VAL A 76 -12.10 8.31 -2.76
C VAL A 76 -10.66 8.58 -3.18
N ALA A 77 -10.41 9.63 -3.95
CA ALA A 77 -9.08 9.99 -4.43
C ALA A 77 -8.08 10.24 -3.28
N ARG A 78 -8.52 10.87 -2.18
CA ARG A 78 -7.67 11.07 -1.00
C ARG A 78 -7.29 9.75 -0.31
N ASN A 79 -8.22 8.79 -0.26
CA ASN A 79 -7.94 7.47 0.29
C ASN A 79 -6.97 6.69 -0.61
N GLU A 80 -7.17 6.73 -1.92
CA GLU A 80 -6.26 6.12 -2.91
C GLU A 80 -4.84 6.69 -2.78
N ALA A 81 -4.70 8.02 -2.72
CA ALA A 81 -3.41 8.67 -2.52
C ALA A 81 -2.73 8.26 -1.20
N HIS A 82 -3.52 8.02 -0.14
CA HIS A 82 -2.99 7.52 1.13
C HIS A 82 -2.44 6.10 1.01
N ILE A 83 -3.19 5.21 0.34
CA ILE A 83 -2.79 3.82 0.08
C ILE A 83 -1.54 3.80 -0.82
N GLN A 84 -1.52 4.56 -1.92
CA GLN A 84 -0.36 4.67 -2.82
C GLN A 84 0.88 5.15 -2.08
N LYS A 85 0.76 6.18 -1.24
CA LYS A 85 1.88 6.66 -0.41
C LYS A 85 2.42 5.58 0.54
N ALA A 86 1.53 4.77 1.12
CA ALA A 86 1.93 3.65 1.96
C ALA A 86 2.63 2.55 1.14
N LEU A 87 2.10 2.22 -0.03
CA LEU A 87 2.71 1.26 -0.95
C LEU A 87 4.11 1.69 -1.40
N ARG A 88 4.30 2.94 -1.81
CA ARG A 88 5.60 3.51 -2.17
C ARG A 88 6.64 3.39 -1.05
N SER A 89 6.18 3.53 0.19
CA SER A 89 7.06 3.39 1.35
C SER A 89 7.48 1.93 1.59
N LEU A 90 6.62 0.98 1.22
CA LEU A 90 6.79 -0.45 1.48
C LEU A 90 7.52 -1.17 0.34
N ILE A 91 7.14 -0.92 -0.91
CA ILE A 91 7.69 -1.53 -2.12
C ILE A 91 8.86 -0.68 -2.59
N ILE A 92 10.05 -1.29 -2.66
CA ILE A 92 11.32 -0.56 -2.83
C ILE A 92 11.73 -0.55 -4.29
N ALA A 93 11.56 -1.68 -4.96
CA ALA A 93 11.90 -1.89 -6.35
C ALA A 93 11.11 -3.09 -6.89
N HIS A 94 11.02 -3.22 -8.21
CA HIS A 94 10.60 -4.45 -8.90
C HIS A 94 11.69 -4.86 -9.89
N ASN A 95 11.65 -6.11 -10.37
CA ASN A 95 12.67 -6.67 -11.27
C ASN A 95 12.51 -6.25 -12.74
N GLY A 96 12.16 -4.97 -13.00
CA GLY A 96 12.01 -4.43 -14.35
C GLY A 96 10.81 -5.01 -15.13
N TRP A 97 9.63 -5.05 -14.50
CA TRP A 97 8.41 -5.56 -15.12
C TRP A 97 8.14 -4.88 -16.46
N LEU A 98 7.62 -5.65 -17.41
CA LEU A 98 7.16 -5.14 -18.69
C LEU A 98 5.63 -5.13 -18.72
N ASN A 99 5.06 -4.10 -19.35
CA ASN A 99 3.63 -4.02 -19.63
C ASN A 99 3.25 -4.90 -20.84
N PHE A 100 1.98 -4.88 -21.24
CA PHE A 100 1.48 -5.68 -22.37
C PHE A 100 2.11 -5.31 -23.73
N ASP A 101 2.62 -4.08 -23.85
CA ASP A 101 3.31 -3.58 -25.05
C ASP A 101 4.81 -3.90 -25.05
N GLY A 102 5.31 -4.54 -23.98
CA GLY A 102 6.72 -4.88 -23.79
C GLY A 102 7.59 -3.71 -23.31
N GLU A 103 6.98 -2.61 -22.89
CA GLU A 103 7.66 -1.46 -22.33
C GLU A 103 7.86 -1.63 -20.81
N PRO A 104 8.99 -1.16 -20.24
CA PRO A 104 9.22 -1.28 -18.81
C PRO A 104 8.26 -0.38 -18.03
N PHE A 105 7.70 -0.92 -16.95
CA PHE A 105 6.98 -0.11 -15.98
C PHE A 105 7.92 0.91 -15.31
N PRO A 106 7.39 2.08 -14.92
CA PRO A 106 8.13 3.06 -14.12
C PRO A 106 8.63 2.44 -12.81
N ASP A 107 9.67 3.02 -12.19
CA ASP A 107 10.16 2.55 -10.89
C ASP A 107 9.05 2.57 -9.83
N ALA A 108 9.06 1.61 -8.89
CA ALA A 108 8.10 1.52 -7.79
C ALA A 108 8.02 2.76 -6.87
N GLN A 109 8.96 3.71 -7.00
CA GLN A 109 8.96 4.98 -6.25
C GLN A 109 8.27 6.12 -7.02
N ASP A 110 8.01 5.93 -8.31
CA ASP A 110 7.29 6.83 -9.20
C ASP A 110 5.78 6.69 -8.97
N ASP A 111 5.05 7.79 -9.11
CA ASP A 111 3.59 7.79 -9.00
C ASP A 111 2.95 7.15 -10.23
N LEU A 112 3.56 7.30 -11.41
CA LEU A 112 3.08 6.69 -12.66
C LEU A 112 3.03 5.17 -12.59
N PHE A 113 3.91 4.54 -11.81
CA PHE A 113 3.86 3.08 -11.58
C PHE A 113 2.48 2.65 -11.05
N TYR A 114 1.90 3.41 -10.13
CA TYR A 114 0.62 3.07 -9.49
C TYR A 114 -0.59 3.43 -10.35
N GLU A 115 -0.41 4.31 -11.34
CA GLU A 115 -1.43 4.68 -12.32
C GLU A 115 -1.47 3.71 -13.50
N GLU A 116 -0.32 3.15 -13.88
CA GLU A 116 -0.18 2.29 -15.05
C GLU A 116 -0.39 0.80 -14.74
N ILE A 117 -0.13 0.34 -13.52
CA ILE A 117 -0.29 -1.09 -13.24
C ILE A 117 -1.77 -1.49 -13.20
N PRO A 118 -2.13 -2.65 -13.80
CA PRO A 118 -3.50 -3.16 -13.72
C PRO A 118 -3.97 -3.35 -12.28
N THR A 119 -5.25 -3.09 -12.03
CA THR A 119 -5.87 -3.26 -10.70
C THR A 119 -5.68 -4.68 -10.17
N GLU A 120 -5.79 -5.69 -11.02
CA GLU A 120 -5.60 -7.10 -10.66
C GLU A 120 -4.17 -7.37 -10.18
N LEU A 121 -3.18 -6.79 -10.85
CA LEU A 121 -1.77 -6.90 -10.47
C LEU A 121 -1.53 -6.24 -9.11
N MET A 122 -2.09 -5.05 -8.90
CA MET A 122 -2.03 -4.36 -7.60
C MET A 122 -2.60 -5.22 -6.46
N VAL A 123 -3.76 -5.85 -6.67
CA VAL A 123 -4.39 -6.73 -5.68
C VAL A 123 -3.50 -7.92 -5.35
N CYS A 124 -2.88 -8.54 -6.36
CA CYS A 124 -1.92 -9.64 -6.17
C CYS A 124 -0.68 -9.19 -5.38
N MET A 125 -0.14 -8.01 -5.66
CA MET A 125 0.99 -7.43 -4.92
C MET A 125 0.64 -7.21 -3.45
N LEU A 126 -0.53 -6.64 -3.17
CA LEU A 126 -1.01 -6.42 -1.80
C LEU A 126 -1.15 -7.74 -1.03
N ALA A 127 -1.74 -8.76 -1.66
CA ALA A 127 -1.88 -10.08 -1.04
C ALA A 127 -0.52 -10.73 -0.74
N ALA A 128 0.42 -10.66 -1.68
CA ALA A 128 1.76 -11.19 -1.52
C ALA A 128 2.55 -10.45 -0.43
N ALA A 129 2.42 -9.13 -0.37
CA ALA A 129 3.05 -8.30 0.66
C ALA A 129 2.51 -8.62 2.07
N GLN A 130 1.20 -8.79 2.22
CA GLN A 130 0.59 -9.20 3.48
C GLN A 130 1.06 -10.59 3.93
N GLU A 131 1.20 -11.54 3.00
CA GLU A 131 1.72 -12.87 3.33
C GLU A 131 3.19 -12.84 3.76
N ALA A 132 4.02 -12.04 3.08
CA ALA A 132 5.40 -11.80 3.48
C ALA A 132 5.50 -11.17 4.89
N GLN A 133 4.63 -10.21 5.21
CA GLN A 133 4.54 -9.59 6.53
C GLN A 133 4.19 -10.62 7.63
N LYS A 134 3.22 -11.51 7.38
CA LYS A 134 2.82 -12.56 8.33
C LYS A 134 3.97 -13.52 8.65
N LYS A 135 4.83 -13.83 7.68
CA LYS A 135 6.02 -14.68 7.88
C LYS A 135 7.02 -14.06 8.87
N LEU A 136 7.20 -12.73 8.87
CA LEU A 136 8.06 -12.03 9.83
C LEU A 136 7.58 -12.20 11.27
N GLY A 137 6.28 -12.04 11.51
CA GLY A 137 5.68 -12.20 12.84
C GLY A 137 5.96 -13.59 13.44
N ARG A 138 5.86 -14.64 12.61
CA ARG A 138 6.18 -16.02 13.01
C ARG A 138 7.67 -16.24 13.30
N SER A 139 8.56 -15.59 12.57
CA SER A 139 10.01 -15.71 12.74
C SER A 139 10.48 -15.13 14.09
N MET A 140 9.91 -13.98 14.50
CA MET A 140 10.30 -13.33 15.77
C MET A 140 9.85 -14.11 17.02
N MET A 141 8.73 -14.82 16.96
CA MET A 141 8.21 -15.59 18.10
C MET A 141 9.04 -16.84 18.45
N LYS A 142 9.75 -17.44 17.48
CA LYS A 142 10.53 -18.68 17.70
C LYS A 142 11.74 -18.50 18.62
N THR A 143 12.20 -17.27 18.85
CA THR A 143 13.45 -16.99 19.58
C THR A 143 13.27 -16.91 21.11
N ARG A 144 12.04 -17.02 21.64
CA ARG A 144 11.76 -16.79 23.07
C ARG A 144 11.71 -18.06 23.95
N ARG A 145 12.38 -19.14 23.55
CA ARG A 145 12.55 -20.36 24.37
C ARG A 145 14.04 -20.64 24.59
N ARG A 146 14.61 -20.10 25.66
CA ARG A 146 15.73 -20.66 26.43
C ARG A 146 15.93 -19.84 27.69
#